data_AF-A0AAU4BR73-F1
#
_entry.id   AF-A0AAU4BR73-F1
#
_cell.length_a   1.000
_cell.length_b   1.000
_cell.length_c   1.000
_cell.angle_alpha   90.00
_cell.angle_beta   90.00
_cell.angle_gamma   90.00
#
_symmetry.space_group_name_H-M   'P 1'
#
loop_
_entity.id
_entity.type
_entity.pdbx_description
1 polymer ?
#
loop_
_entity_poly.entity_id
_entity_poly.type
_entity_poly.pdbx_seq_one_letter_code
_entity_poly.pdbx_strand_id
1 'polypeptide(L)'
;MPELTTANLFGLATHMVSSAPLAFDETPVLGAFRLLDAANRLMALADADEFLAEAHADYLAHMSLAMTDQAAFRQWMSDYVARFAREALRRTMEES
;
A
#
# COMPACT_ATOMS: atom_id res chain seq x y z
N MET A 1 8.34 17.56 -9.03
CA MET A 1 7.77 16.20 -9.04
C MET A 1 8.66 15.35 -9.92
N PRO A 2 9.28 14.26 -9.44
CA PRO A 2 9.78 13.26 -10.36
C PRO A 2 8.58 12.79 -11.19
N GLU A 3 8.65 12.90 -12.50
CA GLU A 3 7.59 12.34 -13.35
C GLU A 3 7.49 10.83 -13.08
N LEU A 4 6.26 10.35 -12.90
CA LEU A 4 5.99 8.92 -12.80
C LEU A 4 6.38 8.28 -14.14
N THR A 5 7.59 7.72 -14.20
CA THR A 5 8.15 7.26 -15.47
C THR A 5 7.39 6.05 -16.00
N THR A 6 7.38 5.86 -17.32
CA THR A 6 6.84 4.65 -17.95
C THR A 6 7.49 3.38 -17.37
N ALA A 7 8.76 3.43 -17.01
CA ALA A 7 9.47 2.33 -16.37
C ALA A 7 8.90 2.00 -14.97
N ASN A 8 8.59 3.02 -14.16
CA ASN A 8 7.99 2.84 -12.84
C ASN A 8 6.58 2.23 -12.94
N LEU A 9 5.76 2.74 -13.86
CA LEU A 9 4.43 2.21 -14.14
C LEU A 9 4.49 0.76 -14.64
N PHE A 10 5.40 0.47 -15.57
CA PHE A 10 5.60 -0.89 -16.08
C PHE A 10 6.06 -1.87 -15.00
N GLY A 11 6.96 -1.43 -14.12
CA GLY A 11 7.40 -2.22 -12.97
C GLY A 11 6.26 -2.56 -12.02
N LEU A 12 5.42 -1.58 -11.68
CA LEU A 12 4.23 -1.81 -10.85
C LEU A 12 3.23 -2.75 -11.53
N ALA A 13 2.92 -2.52 -12.80
CA ALA A 13 2.02 -3.37 -13.56
C ALA A 13 2.53 -4.82 -13.61
N THR A 14 3.84 -5.00 -13.84
CA THR A 14 4.48 -6.32 -13.83
C THR A 14 4.35 -6.99 -12.47
N HIS A 15 4.57 -6.24 -11.38
CA HIS A 15 4.40 -6.76 -10.02
C HIS A 15 2.95 -7.19 -9.73
N MET A 16 1.96 -6.37 -10.10
CA MET A 16 0.54 -6.69 -9.88
C MET A 16 0.11 -7.92 -10.70
N VAL A 17 0.46 -7.95 -12.00
CA VAL A 17 0.11 -9.06 -12.91
C VAL A 17 0.78 -10.35 -12.48
N SER A 18 2.05 -10.32 -12.07
CA SER A 18 2.75 -11.52 -11.57
C SER A 18 2.28 -11.98 -10.19
N SER A 19 1.69 -11.08 -9.40
CA SER A 19 1.11 -11.40 -8.10
C SER A 19 -0.29 -12.01 -8.20
N ALA A 20 -1.06 -11.69 -9.25
CA ALA A 20 -2.45 -12.11 -9.37
C ALA A 20 -2.67 -13.65 -9.32
N PRO A 21 -1.85 -14.50 -9.95
CA PRO A 21 -2.03 -15.96 -9.85
C PRO A 21 -1.84 -16.48 -8.42
N LEU A 22 -0.94 -15.86 -7.65
CA LEU A 22 -0.62 -16.28 -6.29
C LEU A 22 -1.80 -16.06 -5.34
N ALA A 23 -2.67 -15.09 -5.65
CA ALA A 23 -3.88 -14.80 -4.89
C ALA A 23 -4.90 -15.95 -4.88
N PHE A 24 -4.85 -16.88 -5.85
CA PHE A 24 -5.73 -18.05 -5.87
C PHE A 24 -5.33 -19.13 -4.85
N ASP A 25 -4.04 -19.25 -4.58
CA ASP A 25 -3.47 -20.35 -3.80
C ASP A 25 -3.05 -19.91 -2.38
N GLU A 26 -2.89 -18.61 -2.15
CA GLU A 26 -2.38 -18.09 -0.89
C GLU A 26 -3.47 -17.89 0.18
N THR A 27 -3.04 -17.81 1.44
CA THR A 27 -3.97 -17.46 2.52
C THR A 27 -4.51 -16.04 2.32
N PRO A 28 -5.75 -15.73 2.76
CA PRO A 28 -6.32 -14.39 2.60
C PRO A 28 -5.45 -13.24 3.14
N VAL A 29 -4.65 -13.52 4.19
CA VAL A 29 -3.72 -12.54 4.77
C VAL A 29 -2.59 -12.19 3.80
N LEU A 30 -2.08 -13.18 3.06
CA LEU A 30 -1.03 -12.97 2.06
C LEU A 30 -1.57 -12.20 0.85
N GLY A 31 -2.81 -12.48 0.43
CA GLY A 31 -3.49 -11.70 -0.61
C GLY A 31 -3.65 -10.24 -0.24
N ALA A 32 -4.08 -9.96 1.00
CA ALA A 32 -4.18 -8.60 1.51
C ALA A 32 -2.80 -7.91 1.58
N PHE A 33 -1.77 -8.64 2.03
CA PHE A 33 -0.39 -8.14 2.05
C PHE A 33 0.10 -7.70 0.67
N ARG A 34 -0.16 -8.47 -0.40
CA ARG A 34 0.27 -8.11 -1.76
C ARG A 34 -0.36 -6.82 -2.28
N LEU A 35 -1.63 -6.59 -1.97
CA LEU A 35 -2.30 -5.33 -2.32
C LEU A 35 -1.63 -4.14 -1.64
N LEU A 36 -1.27 -4.29 -0.36
CA LEU A 36 -0.53 -3.27 0.38
C LEU A 36 0.91 -3.10 -0.13
N ASP A 37 1.60 -4.17 -0.55
CA ASP A 37 2.93 -4.07 -1.17
C ASP A 37 2.88 -3.30 -2.51
N ALA A 38 1.86 -3.56 -3.33
CA ALA A 38 1.63 -2.81 -4.55
C ALA A 38 1.36 -1.31 -4.27
N ALA A 39 0.53 -1.01 -3.27
CA ALA A 39 0.31 0.36 -2.82
C ALA A 39 1.60 1.00 -2.27
N ASN A 40 2.41 0.25 -1.53
CA ASN A 40 3.70 0.69 -1.02
C ASN A 40 4.68 1.11 -2.12
N ARG A 41 4.73 0.34 -3.20
CA ARG A 41 5.53 0.68 -4.39
C ARG A 41 5.04 1.97 -5.04
N LEU A 42 3.74 2.25 -5.04
CA LEU A 42 3.20 3.53 -5.51
C LEU A 42 3.59 4.69 -4.58
N MET A 43 3.46 4.50 -3.27
CA MET A 43 3.80 5.52 -2.28
C MET A 43 5.28 5.92 -2.34
N ALA A 44 6.18 4.95 -2.58
CA ALA A 44 7.61 5.20 -2.76
C ALA A 44 7.94 6.09 -3.98
N LEU A 45 7.00 6.29 -4.91
CA LEU A 45 7.17 7.17 -6.07
C LEU A 45 6.60 8.58 -5.83
N ALA A 46 5.87 8.78 -4.73
CA ALA A 46 5.20 10.04 -4.41
C ALA A 46 6.09 10.97 -3.57
N ASP A 47 7.00 11.66 -4.24
CA ASP A 47 8.10 12.42 -3.63
C ASP A 47 7.69 13.73 -2.92
N ALA A 48 6.41 14.13 -2.99
CA ALA A 48 5.93 15.43 -2.49
C ALA A 48 4.67 15.35 -1.62
N ASP A 49 4.14 14.15 -1.38
CA ASP A 49 2.92 13.97 -0.61
C ASP A 49 3.29 13.45 0.79
N GLU A 50 3.20 14.32 1.79
CA GLU A 50 3.58 14.03 3.18
C GLU A 50 2.81 12.82 3.73
N PHE A 51 1.51 12.73 3.44
CA PHE A 51 0.70 11.60 3.87
C PHE A 51 1.21 10.29 3.26
N LEU A 52 1.49 10.27 1.96
CA LEU A 52 2.00 9.06 1.29
C LEU A 52 3.41 8.69 1.77
N ALA A 53 4.27 9.67 2.07
CA ALA A 53 5.60 9.44 2.64
C ALA A 53 5.52 8.81 4.04
N GLU A 54 4.66 9.33 4.91
CA GLU A 54 4.44 8.74 6.23
C GLU A 54 3.78 7.35 6.15
N ALA A 55 2.85 7.17 5.22
CA ALA A 55 2.18 5.88 4.99
C ALA A 55 3.18 4.82 4.49
N HIS A 56 4.09 5.20 3.58
CA HIS A 56 5.21 4.36 3.15
C HIS A 56 6.08 3.91 4.33
N ALA A 57 6.49 4.85 5.19
CA ALA A 57 7.31 4.54 6.36
C ALA A 57 6.58 3.61 7.34
N ASP A 58 5.28 3.84 7.56
CA ASP A 58 4.45 3.02 8.44
C ASP A 58 4.29 1.58 7.89
N TYR A 59 4.08 1.41 6.59
CA TYR A 59 4.06 0.09 5.95
C TYR A 59 5.38 -0.65 6.18
N LEU A 60 6.54 -0.02 5.94
CA LEU A 60 7.84 -0.66 6.11
C LEU A 60 8.09 -1.12 7.56
N ALA A 61 7.58 -0.38 8.55
CA ALA A 61 7.70 -0.74 9.96
C ALA A 61 6.84 -1.97 10.32
N HIS A 62 5.71 -2.19 9.65
CA HIS A 62 4.71 -3.19 10.05
C HIS A 62 4.58 -4.39 9.11
N MET A 63 5.16 -4.33 7.90
CA MET A 63 5.01 -5.38 6.87
C MET A 63 5.46 -6.78 7.35
N SER A 64 6.42 -6.84 8.28
CA SER A 64 6.92 -8.10 8.84
C SER A 64 5.87 -8.85 9.67
N LEU A 65 4.88 -8.13 10.25
CA LEU A 65 3.80 -8.71 11.04
C LEU A 65 2.96 -9.71 10.24
N ALA A 66 2.87 -9.55 8.93
CA ALA A 66 2.17 -10.50 8.06
C ALA A 66 2.70 -11.94 8.20
N MET A 67 3.99 -12.09 8.57
CA MET A 67 4.63 -13.38 8.82
C MET A 67 4.77 -13.70 10.31
N THR A 68 4.99 -12.69 11.16
CA THR A 68 5.37 -12.91 12.57
C THR A 68 4.21 -12.83 13.55
N ASP A 69 3.18 -12.04 13.27
CA ASP A 69 1.99 -11.87 14.09
C ASP A 69 0.80 -11.41 13.23
N GLN A 70 0.04 -12.37 12.70
CA GLN A 70 -1.08 -12.08 11.80
C GLN A 70 -2.24 -11.35 12.50
N ALA A 71 -2.38 -11.48 13.82
CA ALA A 71 -3.43 -10.78 14.55
C ALA A 71 -3.08 -9.29 14.65
N ALA A 72 -1.83 -8.99 15.03
CA ALA A 72 -1.32 -7.62 15.02
C ALA A 72 -1.35 -7.01 13.60
N PHE A 73 -1.01 -7.77 12.57
CA PHE A 73 -1.07 -7.30 11.18
C PHE A 73 -2.50 -6.93 10.75
N ARG A 74 -3.51 -7.73 11.11
CA ARG A 74 -4.92 -7.43 10.80
C ARG A 74 -5.40 -6.17 11.52
N GLN A 75 -5.01 -5.99 12.78
CA GLN A 75 -5.34 -4.79 13.54
C GLN A 75 -4.70 -3.56 12.90
N TRP A 76 -3.39 -3.61 12.64
CA TRP A 76 -2.67 -2.53 11.96
C TRP A 76 -3.31 -2.20 10.61
N MET A 77 -3.67 -3.20 9.81
CA MET A 77 -4.32 -3.00 8.50
C MET A 77 -5.67 -2.27 8.62
N SER A 78 -6.48 -2.61 9.64
CA SER A 78 -7.74 -1.90 9.90
C SER A 78 -7.50 -0.41 10.19
N ASP A 79 -6.51 -0.11 11.03
CA ASP A 79 -6.15 1.26 11.40
C ASP A 79 -5.56 2.02 10.19
N TYR A 80 -4.77 1.32 9.37
CA TYR A 80 -4.18 1.83 8.13
C TYR A 80 -5.26 2.21 7.11
N VAL A 81 -6.26 1.34 6.88
CA VAL A 81 -7.41 1.63 6.02
C VAL A 81 -8.20 2.83 6.53
N ALA A 82 -8.46 2.90 7.84
CA ALA A 82 -9.17 4.03 8.43
C ALA A 82 -8.42 5.36 8.25
N ARG A 83 -7.08 5.34 8.29
CA ARG A 83 -6.24 6.51 8.03
C ARG A 83 -6.35 6.98 6.57
N PHE A 84 -6.32 6.09 5.59
CA PHE A 84 -6.55 6.42 4.18
C PHE A 84 -7.96 6.96 3.92
N ALA A 85 -8.99 6.38 4.55
CA ALA A 85 -10.36 6.85 4.40
C ALA A 85 -10.54 8.28 4.93
N ARG A 86 -9.94 8.61 6.09
CA ARG A 86 -9.95 9.96 6.66
C ARG A 86 -9.25 10.96 5.73
N GLU A 87 -8.10 10.58 5.19
CA GLU A 87 -7.34 11.43 4.29
C GLU A 87 -8.07 11.68 2.96
N ALA A 88 -8.68 10.63 2.38
CA ALA A 88 -9.48 10.76 1.16
C ALA A 88 -10.66 11.74 1.36
N LEU A 89 -11.32 11.67 2.52
CA LEU A 89 -12.38 12.61 2.87
C LEU A 89 -11.85 14.04 3.01
N ARG A 90 -10.73 14.24 3.72
CA ARG A 90 -10.09 15.55 3.90
C ARG A 90 -9.78 16.20 2.54
N ARG A 91 -9.13 15.47 1.63
CA ARG A 91 -8.78 15.98 0.29
C ARG A 91 -10.01 16.35 -0.54
N THR A 92 -11.07 15.53 -0.47
CA THR A 92 -12.33 15.80 -1.18
C THR A 92 -12.98 17.10 -0.69
N MET A 93 -12.92 17.38 0.61
CA MET A 93 -13.48 18.59 1.21
C MET A 93 -12.66 19.84 0.92
N GLU A 94 -11.34 19.72 0.71
CA GLU A 94 -10.45 20.84 0.36
C GLU A 94 -10.51 21.23 -1.12
N GLU A 95 -10.89 20.28 -1.99
CA GLU A 95 -11.08 20.48 -3.42
C GLU A 95 -12.49 21.04 -3.78
N SER A 96 -13.40 21.14 -2.81
CA SER A 96 -14.78 21.63 -2.96
C SER A 96 -14.94 23.09 -2.54
#